data_AF-A0A2V9GKB4-F1
#
_entry.id   AF-A0A2V9GKB4-F1
#
_cell.length_a   1.000
_cell.length_b   1.000
_cell.length_c   1.000
_cell.angle_alpha   90.00
_cell.angle_beta   90.00
_cell.angle_gamma   90.00
#
_symmetry.space_group_name_H-M   'P 1'
#
loop_
_entity.id
_entity.type
_entity.pdbx_description
1 polymer ?
#
loop_
_entity_poly.entity_id
_entity_poly.type
_entity_poly.pdbx_seq_one_letter_code
_entity_poly.pdbx_strand_id
1 'polypeptide(L)'
;MNRWALVLLAVLLAIVNSGCSGIVSSSNSPAPVAPSISTQPTSQTVTSGQTASFSVAATGTAPLAYQWKKNSVAIGGATSSAYTTTATTSSDNGAQFSVA
;
A
#
# COMPACT_ATOMS: atom_id res chain seq x y z
N MET A 1 57.67 -25.60 24.09
CA MET A 1 56.48 -25.02 23.41
C MET A 1 55.25 -25.49 24.19
N ASN A 2 55.05 -25.01 25.42
CA ASN A 2 54.53 -23.69 25.75
C ASN A 2 53.07 -23.58 25.20
N ARG A 3 52.00 -23.41 25.99
CA ARG A 3 51.91 -23.05 27.42
C ARG A 3 50.42 -22.71 27.74
N TRP A 4 49.97 -22.97 28.98
CA TRP A 4 48.75 -22.45 29.67
C TRP A 4 47.41 -23.10 29.26
N ALA A 5 46.72 -23.95 30.03
CA ALA A 5 46.46 -23.97 31.47
C ALA A 5 46.02 -22.61 32.03
N LEU A 6 44.71 -22.40 32.23
CA LEU A 6 44.20 -21.97 33.54
C LEU A 6 42.68 -22.15 33.65
N VAL A 7 42.31 -22.97 34.62
CA VAL A 7 41.02 -22.98 35.31
C VAL A 7 40.92 -21.68 36.12
N LEU A 8 39.80 -20.97 36.04
CA LEU A 8 39.47 -19.93 37.02
C LEU A 8 37.98 -19.99 37.35
N LEU A 9 37.75 -20.61 38.51
CA LEU A 9 36.54 -20.56 39.31
C LEU A 9 36.23 -19.10 39.66
N ALA A 10 35.01 -18.63 39.38
CA ALA A 10 34.47 -17.42 39.98
C ALA A 10 33.00 -17.66 40.33
N VAL A 11 32.77 -18.15 41.55
CA VAL A 11 31.48 -17.99 42.22
C VAL A 11 31.48 -16.57 42.78
N LEU A 12 30.75 -15.64 42.15
CA LEU A 12 30.45 -14.35 42.75
C LEU A 12 28.93 -14.24 42.97
N LEU A 13 28.59 -14.37 44.24
CA LEU A 13 27.31 -14.02 44.84
C LEU A 13 27.12 -12.49 44.74
N ALA A 14 26.07 -11.99 44.09
CA ALA A 14 25.50 -10.66 44.41
C ALA A 14 24.11 -10.48 43.81
N ILE A 15 23.22 -10.04 44.68
CA ILE A 15 21.77 -9.92 44.54
C ILE A 15 21.45 -8.47 44.11
N VAL A 16 20.42 -8.31 43.26
CA VAL A 16 19.57 -7.12 43.04
C VAL A 16 20.26 -5.77 42.78
N ASN A 17 20.14 -5.29 41.54
CA ASN A 17 19.87 -3.86 41.32
C ASN A 17 18.75 -3.71 40.28
N SER A 18 17.63 -3.18 40.78
CA SER A 18 16.47 -2.74 40.05
C SER A 18 16.81 -1.86 38.83
N GLY A 19 16.03 -2.05 37.77
CA GLY A 19 15.82 -1.01 36.75
C GLY A 19 16.50 -1.26 35.41
N CYS A 20 15.82 -1.99 34.54
CA CYS A 20 15.47 -1.41 33.26
C CYS A 20 14.10 -1.97 32.89
N SER A 21 13.09 -1.09 32.81
CA SER A 21 11.90 -1.36 32.03
C SER A 21 12.38 -1.61 30.60
N GLY A 22 12.71 -2.86 30.29
CA GLY A 22 12.96 -3.31 28.94
C GLY A 22 11.62 -3.20 28.24
N ILE A 23 11.32 -2.01 27.73
CA ILE A 23 10.26 -1.79 26.77
C ILE A 23 10.63 -2.76 25.64
N VAL A 24 9.97 -3.91 25.60
CA VAL A 24 9.86 -4.67 24.36
C VAL A 24 9.09 -3.74 23.45
N SER A 25 9.79 -2.87 22.74
CA SER A 25 9.28 -2.25 21.53
C SER A 25 9.18 -3.38 20.51
N SER A 26 8.24 -4.30 20.73
CA SER A 26 7.68 -5.12 19.69
C SER A 26 6.96 -4.14 18.78
N SER A 27 7.73 -3.48 17.92
CA SER A 27 7.22 -2.74 16.79
C SER A 27 6.64 -3.79 15.85
N ASN A 28 5.46 -4.30 16.20
CA ASN A 28 4.54 -4.97 15.31
C ASN A 28 4.04 -3.93 14.30
N SER A 29 4.95 -3.37 13.51
CA SER A 29 4.57 -2.64 12.33
C SER A 29 4.21 -3.71 11.29
N PRO A 30 2.95 -3.81 10.85
CA PRO A 30 2.62 -4.71 9.76
C PRO A 30 3.51 -4.37 8.55
N ALA A 31 4.02 -5.40 7.88
CA ALA A 31 4.79 -5.19 6.66
C ALA A 31 3.93 -4.40 5.65
N PRO A 32 4.52 -3.44 4.92
CA PRO A 32 3.78 -2.67 3.93
C PRO A 32 3.22 -3.62 2.85
N VAL A 33 1.90 -3.63 2.72
CA VAL A 33 1.17 -4.41 1.72
C VAL A 33 1.17 -3.62 0.42
N ALA A 34 1.66 -4.23 -0.66
CA ALA A 34 1.62 -3.63 -1.98
C ALA A 34 0.17 -3.29 -2.37
N PRO A 35 -0.08 -2.13 -2.99
CA PRO A 35 -1.41 -1.76 -3.45
C PRO A 35 -1.87 -2.74 -4.52
N SER A 36 -3.07 -3.29 -4.34
CA SER A 36 -3.73 -4.15 -5.31
C SER A 36 -5.15 -3.67 -5.52
N ILE A 37 -5.59 -3.63 -6.77
CA ILE A 37 -6.96 -3.28 -7.12
C ILE A 37 -7.85 -4.49 -6.82
N SER A 38 -8.63 -4.39 -5.75
CA SER A 38 -9.58 -5.42 -5.31
C SER A 38 -10.88 -5.37 -6.10
N THR A 39 -11.31 -4.18 -6.52
CA THR A 39 -12.53 -4.00 -7.31
C THR A 39 -12.23 -3.18 -8.54
N GLN A 40 -12.33 -3.82 -9.69
CA GLN A 40 -12.18 -3.16 -10.99
C GLN A 40 -13.43 -2.35 -11.36
N PRO A 41 -13.28 -1.23 -12.09
CA PRO A 41 -14.42 -0.51 -12.63
C PRO A 41 -15.20 -1.38 -13.62
N THR A 42 -16.53 -1.30 -13.56
CA THR A 42 -17.41 -1.99 -14.51
C THR A 42 -17.60 -1.15 -15.77
N SER A 43 -17.79 -1.82 -16.91
CA SER A 43 -18.14 -1.16 -18.16
C SER A 43 -19.49 -0.46 -18.02
N GLN A 44 -19.54 0.82 -18.35
CA GLN A 44 -20.76 1.64 -18.33
C GLN A 44 -21.12 2.01 -19.77
N THR A 45 -22.40 1.85 -20.11
CA THR A 45 -22.95 2.28 -21.40
C THR A 45 -23.82 3.51 -21.15
N VAL A 46 -23.36 4.67 -21.59
CA VAL A 46 -24.08 5.93 -21.48
C VAL A 46 -24.37 6.52 -22.84
N THR A 47 -25.48 7.24 -22.97
CA THR A 47 -25.81 7.98 -24.19
C THR A 47 -24.84 9.14 -24.38
N SER A 48 -24.45 9.42 -25.62
CA SER A 48 -23.65 10.62 -25.95
C SER A 48 -24.29 11.87 -25.36
N GLY A 49 -23.48 12.69 -24.70
CA GLY A 49 -23.88 13.87 -23.93
C GLY A 49 -23.95 13.63 -22.42
N GLN A 50 -23.99 12.37 -21.97
CA GLN A 50 -24.05 12.02 -20.55
C GLN A 50 -22.67 11.67 -19.98
N THR A 51 -22.52 11.80 -18.67
CA THR A 51 -21.30 11.41 -17.94
C THR A 51 -21.37 9.96 -17.47
N ALA A 52 -20.26 9.23 -17.56
CA ALA A 52 -20.11 7.91 -16.94
C ALA A 52 -19.33 8.03 -15.62
N SER A 53 -19.75 7.30 -14.59
CA SER A 53 -19.04 7.24 -13.31
C SER A 53 -18.44 5.85 -13.13
N PHE A 54 -17.15 5.81 -12.84
CA PHE A 54 -16.38 4.60 -12.57
C PHE A 54 -15.85 4.66 -11.14
N SER A 55 -15.93 3.53 -10.43
CA SER A 55 -15.37 3.38 -9.10
C SER A 55 -14.41 2.19 -9.06
N VAL A 56 -13.32 2.34 -8.32
CA VAL A 56 -12.33 1.31 -8.05
C VAL A 56 -12.13 1.22 -6.54
N ALA A 57 -11.89 0.01 -6.04
CA ALA A 57 -11.37 -0.18 -4.68
C ALA A 57 -9.99 -0.81 -4.76
N ALA A 58 -8.98 -0.15 -4.18
CA ALA A 58 -7.66 -0.75 -3.96
C ALA A 58 -7.43 -1.00 -2.47
N THR A 59 -6.72 -2.08 -2.17
CA THR A 59 -6.28 -2.45 -0.82
C THR A 59 -4.76 -2.38 -0.77
N GLY A 60 -4.20 -1.95 0.36
CA GLY A 60 -2.75 -1.83 0.53
C GLY A 60 -2.39 -0.90 1.68
N THR A 61 -1.10 -0.69 1.89
CA THR A 61 -0.60 0.26 2.89
C THR A 61 -0.59 1.68 2.32
N ALA A 62 -1.22 2.61 3.04
CA ALA A 62 -1.29 4.01 2.64
C ALA A 62 0.12 4.67 2.60
N PRO A 63 0.35 5.68 1.72
CA PRO A 63 -0.62 6.31 0.83
C PRO A 63 -0.87 5.50 -0.46
N LEU A 64 -2.15 5.27 -0.78
CA LEU A 64 -2.57 4.71 -2.06
C LEU A 64 -2.65 5.85 -3.09
N ALA A 65 -1.84 5.78 -4.13
CA ALA A 65 -1.98 6.65 -5.29
C ALA A 65 -2.81 5.93 -6.35
N TYR A 66 -3.76 6.64 -6.95
CA TYR A 66 -4.52 6.16 -8.09
C TYR A 66 -4.14 7.00 -9.29
N GLN A 67 -4.13 6.41 -10.47
CA GLN A 67 -4.06 7.14 -11.72
C GLN A 67 -5.00 6.52 -12.74
N TRP A 68 -6.09 7.22 -13.03
CA TRP A 68 -6.99 6.79 -14.10
C TRP A 68 -6.33 6.96 -15.46
N LYS A 69 -6.61 6.02 -16.34
CA LYS A 69 -6.16 5.97 -17.72
C LYS A 69 -7.36 5.73 -18.61
N LYS A 70 -7.40 6.43 -19.75
CA LYS A 70 -8.36 6.23 -20.83
C LYS A 70 -7.59 5.74 -22.05
N ASN A 71 -7.94 4.57 -22.57
CA ASN A 71 -7.22 3.95 -23.69
C ASN A 71 -5.71 3.86 -23.43
N SER A 72 -5.32 3.50 -22.20
CA SER A 72 -3.92 3.47 -21.71
C SER A 72 -3.23 4.83 -21.54
N VAL A 73 -3.91 5.95 -21.83
CA VAL A 73 -3.39 7.31 -21.62
C VAL A 73 -3.82 7.83 -20.25
N ALA A 74 -2.87 8.27 -19.42
CA ALA A 74 -3.17 8.82 -18.10
C ALA A 74 -4.03 10.10 -18.19
N ILE A 75 -5.08 10.15 -17.37
CA ILE A 75 -5.97 11.29 -17.25
C ILE A 75 -5.40 12.22 -16.17
N GLY A 76 -4.93 13.40 -16.57
CA GLY A 76 -4.36 14.37 -15.64
C GLY A 76 -5.34 14.73 -14.52
N GLY A 77 -4.88 14.66 -13.26
CA GLY A 77 -5.67 15.01 -12.08
C GLY A 77 -6.65 13.93 -11.61
N ALA A 78 -6.76 12.79 -12.30
CA ALA A 78 -7.63 11.70 -11.88
C ALA A 78 -6.89 10.76 -10.92
N THR A 79 -6.78 11.16 -9.66
CA THR A 79 -6.10 10.40 -8.59
C THR A 79 -7.02 9.90 -7.49
N SER A 80 -8.32 9.98 -7.70
CA SER A 80 -9.34 9.48 -6.77
C SER A 80 -9.71 8.04 -7.06
N SER A 81 -10.28 7.34 -6.08
CA SER A 81 -10.87 6.00 -6.25
C SER A 81 -12.15 6.00 -7.10
N ALA A 82 -12.69 7.16 -7.43
CA ALA A 82 -13.78 7.32 -8.37
C ALA A 82 -13.42 8.35 -9.44
N TYR A 83 -13.84 8.08 -10.66
CA TYR A 83 -13.66 8.98 -11.79
C TYR A 83 -14.98 9.14 -12.54
N THR A 84 -15.39 10.39 -12.71
CA THR A 84 -16.53 10.75 -13.55
C THR A 84 -15.98 11.34 -14.84
N THR A 85 -16.36 10.74 -15.97
CA THR A 85 -16.00 11.29 -17.28
C THR A 85 -16.72 12.61 -17.50
N THR A 86 -16.16 13.45 -18.35
CA THR A 86 -16.94 14.55 -18.96
C THR A 86 -18.07 13.98 -19.83
N ALA A 87 -18.93 14.86 -20.35
CA ALA A 87 -19.96 14.48 -21.31
C ALA A 87 -19.34 13.62 -22.42
N THR A 88 -19.77 12.36 -22.47
CA THR A 88 -19.26 11.39 -23.43
C THR A 88 -19.70 11.78 -24.83
N THR A 89 -18.84 11.57 -25.81
CA THR A 89 -19.10 11.81 -27.21
C THR A 89 -19.07 10.48 -27.96
N SER A 90 -19.56 10.44 -29.20
CA SER A 90 -19.42 9.24 -30.03
C SER A 90 -17.96 8.80 -30.22
N SER A 91 -16.99 9.70 -30.05
CA SER A 91 -15.55 9.40 -30.07
C SER A 91 -15.06 8.64 -28.83
N ASP A 92 -15.83 8.61 -27.75
CA ASP A 92 -15.56 7.83 -26.54
C ASP A 92 -16.06 6.39 -26.64
N ASN A 93 -16.75 6.04 -27.73
CA ASN A 93 -17.27 4.70 -27.94
C ASN A 93 -16.12 3.67 -27.98
N GLY A 94 -16.15 2.69 -27.08
CA GLY A 94 -15.07 1.72 -26.91
C GLY A 94 -13.88 2.21 -26.09
N ALA A 95 -13.98 3.37 -25.43
CA ALA A 95 -12.93 3.84 -24.53
C ALA A 95 -12.78 2.88 -23.32
N GLN A 96 -11.57 2.39 -23.08
CA GLN A 96 -11.23 1.61 -21.90
C GLN A 96 -10.74 2.51 -20.77
N PHE A 97 -11.41 2.45 -19.63
CA PHE A 97 -10.98 3.11 -18.40
C PHE A 97 -10.30 2.09 -17.49
N SER A 98 -9.03 2.31 -17.19
CA SER A 98 -8.26 1.50 -16.26
C SER A 98 -7.59 2.38 -15.22
N VAL A 99 -7.20 1.78 -14.09
CA VAL A 99 -6.51 2.47 -13.01
C VAL A 99 -5.22 1.72 -12.67
N ALA A 100 -4.19 2.47 -12.32
CA ALA A 100 -2.87 1.99 -11.93
C ALA A 100 -2.37 2.74 -10.70
#